data_AF-A0AA88HIK6-F1
#
_entry.id   AF-A0AA88HIK6-F1
#
_cell.length_a   1.000
_cell.length_b   1.000
_cell.length_c   1.000
_cell.angle_alpha   90.00
_cell.angle_beta   90.00
_cell.angle_gamma   90.00
#
_symmetry.space_group_name_H-M   'P 1'
#
loop_
_entity.id
_entity.type
_entity.pdbx_description
1 polymer ?
#
loop_
_entity_poly.entity_id
_entity_poly.type
_entity_poly.pdbx_seq_one_letter_code
_entity_poly.pdbx_strand_id
1 'polypeptide(L)'
;MSKREERLFRSQTTRNANHIFSRDEAVQYTLEPDGELSDLEIEDEEDLDYEEDDNDLDWNPPVDPSLEYNVDEDDLPLSSLTHVHIVNRSASPPPYPLVASVISDASTSGTATPFQSSSSREFRWRKQNFESPDVTWKSSLPPPPPEIPTPIEYFKQMFDDEMVERILFQSNLYAMQKEGVQLKVTNKEMGQFLGIHMLMGIIKQSTMSQHWNRATRFPLIADVMPRDRFKTLRRFFHANDNHLAVPKGQDGYDSLFKLRPVIDGLQASLTKIPAEERQSIDEQMVPFKGKLRFKQYLKDKPHSWGIKIFSRAGASGIIYDFEVYTGKSSVSVTELGQEAEVVLRLAEEIPRNKNFKLFFDNYYTSIPLIR
;
A
#
# COMPACT_ATOMS: atom_id res chain seq x y z
N MET A 1 -4.35 8.94 -25.32
CA MET A 1 -3.81 8.74 -26.68
C MET A 1 -4.59 7.59 -27.28
N SER A 2 -5.27 7.78 -28.42
CA SER A 2 -6.04 6.70 -29.05
C SER A 2 -5.10 5.60 -29.59
N LYS A 3 -5.58 4.35 -29.71
CA LYS A 3 -4.82 3.22 -30.32
C LYS A 3 -4.24 3.56 -31.70
N ARG A 4 -4.83 4.53 -32.42
CA ARG A 4 -4.36 5.03 -33.72
C ARG A 4 -3.16 5.96 -33.59
N GLU A 5 -3.12 6.82 -32.57
CA GLU A 5 -2.01 7.73 -32.29
C GLU A 5 -0.75 6.97 -31.85
N GLU A 6 -0.89 5.92 -31.04
CA GLU A 6 0.23 5.03 -30.67
C GLU A 6 0.84 4.32 -31.88
N ARG A 7 0.02 3.84 -32.83
CA ARG A 7 0.51 3.21 -34.07
C ARG A 7 1.29 4.19 -34.95
N LEU A 8 0.83 5.44 -35.05
CA LEU A 8 1.51 6.52 -35.78
C LEU A 8 2.83 6.92 -35.11
N PHE A 9 2.86 7.01 -33.78
CA PHE A 9 4.09 7.27 -33.02
C PHE A 9 5.11 6.15 -33.22
N ARG A 10 4.70 4.88 -33.10
CA ARG A 10 5.58 3.72 -33.31
C ARG A 10 6.12 3.65 -34.74
N SER A 11 5.33 3.99 -35.76
CA SER A 11 5.82 3.92 -37.15
C SER A 11 6.88 4.99 -37.47
N GLN A 12 6.87 6.13 -36.77
CA GLN A 12 7.83 7.22 -36.99
C GLN A 12 9.07 7.14 -36.08
N THR A 13 8.96 6.55 -34.90
CA THR A 13 10.08 6.45 -33.92
C THR A 13 10.88 5.15 -34.01
N THR A 14 10.40 4.12 -34.70
CA THR A 14 11.07 2.79 -34.82
C THR A 14 12.37 2.77 -35.63
N ARG A 15 12.88 3.90 -36.10
CA ARG A 15 14.20 3.94 -36.78
C ARG A 15 15.40 3.85 -35.84
N ASN A 16 15.25 3.96 -34.52
CA ASN A 16 16.36 3.82 -33.57
C ASN A 16 15.89 3.29 -32.20
N ALA A 17 15.56 2.01 -32.12
CA ALA A 17 15.10 1.37 -30.88
C ALA A 17 16.13 1.34 -29.72
N ASN A 18 17.40 1.69 -29.99
CA ASN A 18 18.49 1.67 -29.01
C ASN A 18 19.04 3.07 -28.65
N HIS A 19 18.42 4.15 -29.11
CA HIS A 19 18.90 5.52 -28.84
C HIS A 19 18.11 6.15 -27.68
N ILE A 20 18.77 6.31 -26.53
CA ILE A 20 18.25 7.12 -25.44
C ILE A 20 18.52 8.59 -25.82
N PHE A 21 17.47 9.37 -26.05
CA PHE A 21 17.58 10.79 -26.36
C PHE A 21 18.26 11.53 -25.21
N SER A 22 19.29 12.32 -25.52
CA SER A 22 19.86 13.28 -24.57
C SER A 22 18.91 14.46 -24.34
N ARG A 23 19.13 15.24 -23.27
CA ARG A 23 18.33 16.45 -22.95
C ARG A 23 18.27 17.43 -24.12
N ASP A 24 19.35 17.53 -24.89
CA ASP A 24 19.48 18.44 -26.03
C ASP A 24 18.83 17.89 -27.31
N GLU A 25 18.51 16.59 -27.32
CA GLU A 25 17.82 15.89 -28.43
C GLU A 25 16.32 15.71 -28.16
N ALA A 26 15.82 16.14 -26.99
CA ALA A 26 14.41 16.08 -26.65
C ALA A 26 13.60 16.93 -27.65
N VAL A 27 12.79 16.26 -28.46
CA VAL A 27 11.89 16.89 -29.43
C VAL A 27 10.48 16.62 -28.95
N GLN A 28 9.70 17.68 -28.73
CA GLN A 28 8.28 17.52 -28.51
C GLN A 28 7.61 17.33 -29.87
N TYR A 29 6.89 16.23 -30.01
CA TYR A 29 5.98 16.01 -31.12
C TYR A 29 4.58 16.39 -30.66
N THR A 30 4.04 17.47 -31.22
CA THR A 30 2.68 17.94 -30.93
C THR A 30 1.77 17.52 -32.07
N LEU A 31 0.60 16.97 -31.72
CA LEU A 31 -0.47 16.65 -32.65
C LEU A 31 -1.46 17.81 -32.66
N GLU A 32 -1.46 18.62 -33.71
CA GLU A 32 -2.44 19.72 -33.85
C GLU A 32 -3.74 19.16 -34.46
N PRO A 33 -4.92 19.39 -33.84
CA PRO A 33 -6.20 19.10 -34.45
C PRO A 33 -6.66 20.28 -35.29
N ASP A 34 -7.07 20.05 -36.54
CA ASP A 34 -7.70 21.07 -37.37
C ASP A 34 -9.20 21.31 -36.99
N GLY A 35 -9.56 21.22 -35.70
CA GLY A 35 -10.93 21.48 -35.18
C GLY A 35 -11.32 20.61 -33.97
N GLU A 36 -12.19 21.13 -33.09
CA GLU A 36 -12.65 20.50 -31.83
C GLU A 36 -13.25 19.08 -32.00
N LEU A 37 -13.07 18.25 -30.97
CA LEU A 37 -13.64 16.91 -30.83
C LEU A 37 -15.12 17.01 -30.45
N SER A 38 -16.00 16.30 -31.16
CA SER A 38 -17.35 15.99 -30.68
C SER A 38 -17.33 14.60 -30.03
N ASP A 39 -17.66 14.54 -28.74
CA ASP A 39 -17.89 13.29 -28.01
C ASP A 39 -19.13 12.60 -28.55
N LEU A 40 -18.95 11.49 -29.28
CA LEU A 40 -20.02 10.55 -29.60
C LEU A 40 -19.51 9.11 -29.46
N GLU A 41 -20.00 8.50 -28.37
CA GLU A 41 -20.31 7.09 -28.12
C GLU A 41 -19.24 6.05 -28.45
N ILE A 42 -18.55 5.59 -27.40
CA ILE A 42 -17.92 4.27 -27.35
C ILE A 42 -19.03 3.32 -26.88
N GLU A 43 -19.47 2.43 -27.77
CA GLU A 43 -20.22 1.23 -27.35
C GLU A 43 -19.26 0.31 -26.58
N ASP A 44 -19.65 0.01 -25.35
CA ASP A 44 -18.95 -0.88 -24.44
C ASP A 44 -18.97 -2.32 -25.00
N GLU A 45 -17.80 -2.89 -25.33
CA GLU A 45 -17.66 -4.34 -25.50
C GLU A 45 -17.36 -4.96 -24.13
N GLU A 46 -18.37 -5.68 -23.64
CA GLU A 46 -18.46 -6.59 -22.50
C GLU A 46 -17.11 -7.07 -21.90
N ASP A 47 -16.83 -6.58 -20.69
CA ASP A 47 -15.93 -7.27 -19.75
C ASP A 47 -16.59 -8.56 -19.28
N LEU A 48 -15.89 -9.68 -19.45
CA LEU A 48 -16.28 -10.98 -18.93
C LEU A 48 -16.21 -10.96 -17.39
N ASP A 49 -17.38 -10.83 -16.76
CA ASP A 49 -17.58 -11.05 -15.32
C ASP A 49 -17.09 -12.46 -14.94
N TYR A 50 -16.03 -12.51 -14.14
CA TYR A 50 -15.78 -13.67 -13.29
C TYR A 50 -16.66 -13.49 -12.06
N GLU A 51 -17.82 -14.16 -12.04
CA GLU A 51 -18.61 -14.30 -10.82
C GLU A 51 -17.77 -14.98 -9.73
N GLU A 52 -17.51 -14.26 -8.64
CA GLU A 52 -17.13 -14.87 -7.36
C GLU A 52 -18.37 -15.60 -6.82
N ASP A 53 -18.35 -16.93 -6.90
CA ASP A 53 -19.33 -17.82 -6.30
C ASP A 53 -19.28 -17.68 -4.76
N ASP A 54 -20.11 -16.78 -4.23
CA ASP A 54 -20.43 -16.60 -2.81
C ASP A 54 -21.27 -17.80 -2.32
N ASN A 55 -20.66 -18.97 -2.21
CA ASN A 55 -21.25 -20.15 -1.55
C ASN A 55 -20.26 -20.87 -0.63
N ASP A 56 -19.81 -20.20 0.43
CA ASP A 56 -19.33 -20.93 1.61
C ASP A 56 -20.51 -21.25 2.54
N LEU A 57 -21.08 -22.42 2.24
CA LEU A 57 -21.86 -23.24 3.16
C LEU A 57 -21.12 -23.38 4.50
N ASP A 58 -21.86 -23.14 5.58
CA ASP A 58 -21.52 -23.36 6.98
C ASP A 58 -20.94 -24.77 7.21
N TRP A 59 -19.60 -24.91 7.08
CA TRP A 59 -18.89 -26.14 7.41
C TRP A 59 -18.41 -26.07 8.87
N ASN A 60 -19.17 -26.72 9.73
CA ASN A 60 -18.89 -26.85 11.16
C ASN A 60 -18.45 -28.30 11.45
N PRO A 61 -17.14 -28.60 11.58
CA PRO A 61 -16.71 -29.94 11.95
C PRO A 61 -17.00 -30.21 13.43
N PRO A 62 -17.33 -31.46 13.82
CA PRO A 62 -17.68 -31.79 15.19
C PRO A 62 -16.49 -31.54 16.13
N VAL A 63 -16.76 -30.84 17.23
CA VAL A 63 -15.82 -30.60 18.32
C VAL A 63 -15.57 -31.94 19.03
N ASP A 64 -14.34 -32.46 18.91
CA ASP A 64 -13.84 -33.52 19.79
C ASP A 64 -13.56 -32.89 21.18
N PRO A 65 -14.25 -33.31 22.25
CA PRO A 65 -14.07 -32.72 23.58
C PRO A 65 -12.73 -33.09 24.25
N SER A 66 -11.83 -33.83 23.59
CA SER A 66 -10.62 -34.39 24.22
C SER A 66 -9.28 -33.75 23.82
N LEU A 67 -9.27 -32.64 23.08
CA LEU A 67 -8.02 -31.98 22.67
C LEU A 67 -7.92 -30.54 23.22
N GLU A 68 -7.38 -30.42 24.44
CA GLU A 68 -6.82 -29.16 24.93
C GLU A 68 -5.54 -28.83 24.14
N TYR A 69 -5.63 -27.96 23.13
CA TYR A 69 -4.46 -27.30 22.55
C TYR A 69 -4.22 -25.96 23.24
N ASN A 70 -3.43 -26.00 24.32
CA ASN A 70 -2.68 -24.84 24.82
C ASN A 70 -1.30 -24.84 24.15
N VAL A 71 -1.23 -24.38 22.89
CA VAL A 71 0.05 -24.02 22.25
C VAL A 71 -0.18 -22.75 21.43
N ASP A 72 0.48 -21.66 21.83
CA ASP A 72 0.51 -20.41 21.09
C ASP A 72 1.20 -20.66 19.73
N GLU A 73 0.46 -20.55 18.61
CA GLU A 73 0.97 -20.79 17.24
C GLU A 73 2.12 -19.84 16.84
N ASP A 74 2.36 -18.78 17.61
CA ASP A 74 3.46 -17.83 17.41
C ASP A 74 4.83 -18.32 17.97
N ASP A 75 4.88 -19.48 18.64
CA ASP A 75 6.11 -20.03 19.26
C ASP A 75 6.87 -21.04 18.36
N LEU A 76 6.52 -21.21 17.09
CA LEU A 76 7.22 -22.14 16.18
C LEU A 76 8.50 -21.52 15.56
N PRO A 77 9.68 -22.16 15.69
CA PRO A 77 10.92 -21.62 15.14
C PRO A 77 10.95 -21.68 13.61
N LEU A 78 11.45 -20.59 13.00
CA LEU A 78 11.55 -20.35 11.55
C LEU A 78 12.34 -21.43 10.78
N SER A 79 13.17 -22.22 11.47
CA SER A 79 14.02 -23.27 10.89
C SER A 79 13.30 -24.58 10.56
N SER A 80 12.02 -24.72 10.92
CA SER A 80 11.26 -25.98 10.77
C SER A 80 10.64 -26.18 9.37
N LEU A 81 10.79 -25.22 8.45
CA LEU A 81 10.01 -25.14 7.21
C LEU A 81 10.83 -25.37 5.94
N THR A 82 11.70 -26.37 5.94
CA THR A 82 12.22 -26.91 4.68
C THR A 82 11.90 -28.39 4.64
N HIS A 83 11.02 -28.79 3.72
CA HIS A 83 11.10 -29.99 2.87
C HIS A 83 9.85 -30.00 1.99
N VAL A 84 10.02 -29.45 0.78
CA VAL A 84 9.04 -29.45 -0.30
C VAL A 84 9.16 -30.79 -1.04
N HIS A 85 8.06 -31.54 -1.15
CA HIS A 85 7.90 -32.55 -2.20
C HIS A 85 6.82 -32.07 -3.17
N ILE A 86 7.25 -31.43 -4.26
CA ILE A 86 6.40 -31.16 -5.43
C ILE A 86 6.38 -32.43 -6.29
N VAL A 87 5.21 -33.04 -6.43
CA VAL A 87 4.96 -34.04 -7.48
C VAL A 87 4.55 -33.27 -8.75
N ASN A 88 5.39 -33.37 -9.77
CA ASN A 88 5.19 -32.75 -11.07
C ASN A 88 4.16 -33.56 -11.87
N ARG A 89 3.04 -32.94 -12.29
CA ARG A 89 2.17 -33.51 -13.35
C ARG A 89 1.99 -32.50 -14.46
N SER A 90 2.63 -32.80 -15.58
CA SER A 90 2.44 -32.20 -16.90
C SER A 90 1.08 -32.60 -17.49
N ALA A 91 0.26 -31.63 -17.89
CA ALA A 91 -0.78 -31.85 -18.88
C ALA A 91 -1.05 -30.54 -19.65
N SER A 92 -0.88 -30.60 -20.97
CA SER A 92 -1.24 -29.58 -21.95
C SER A 92 -2.76 -29.54 -22.19
N PRO A 93 -3.38 -28.36 -22.42
CA PRO A 93 -4.81 -28.29 -22.74
C PRO A 93 -5.11 -28.65 -24.22
N PRO A 94 -6.30 -29.22 -24.52
CA PRO A 94 -6.72 -29.60 -25.88
C PRO A 94 -7.35 -28.43 -26.66
N PRO A 95 -7.52 -28.54 -27.99
CA PRO A 95 -7.97 -27.46 -28.86
C PRO A 95 -9.51 -27.38 -28.92
N TYR A 96 -10.08 -26.17 -28.92
CA TYR A 96 -11.51 -25.96 -29.16
C TYR A 96 -11.82 -25.62 -30.63
N PRO A 97 -13.01 -26.01 -31.16
CA PRO A 97 -13.36 -25.91 -32.56
C PRO A 97 -14.03 -24.58 -32.93
N LEU A 98 -13.76 -24.10 -34.14
CA LEU A 98 -14.46 -22.99 -34.79
C LEU A 98 -15.85 -23.45 -35.24
N VAL A 99 -16.91 -22.78 -34.78
CA VAL A 99 -18.26 -22.90 -35.35
C VAL A 99 -18.66 -21.54 -35.90
N ALA A 100 -18.81 -21.49 -37.22
CA ALA A 100 -19.38 -20.36 -37.95
C ALA A 100 -20.91 -20.43 -37.90
N SER A 101 -21.56 -19.40 -37.34
CA SER A 101 -23.00 -19.21 -37.46
C SER A 101 -23.31 -18.24 -38.60
N VAL A 102 -23.95 -18.80 -39.62
CA VAL A 102 -24.55 -18.13 -40.77
C VAL A 102 -25.75 -17.30 -40.29
N ILE A 103 -25.80 -16.01 -40.63
CA ILE A 103 -27.02 -15.19 -40.51
C ILE A 103 -27.54 -14.93 -41.92
N SER A 104 -28.81 -15.27 -42.10
CA SER A 104 -29.61 -15.25 -43.31
C SER A 104 -30.03 -13.83 -43.74
N ASP A 105 -30.09 -13.65 -45.06
CA ASP A 105 -30.59 -12.47 -45.77
C ASP A 105 -32.02 -12.05 -45.37
N ALA A 106 -32.18 -10.76 -45.08
CA ALA A 106 -33.46 -10.05 -45.16
C ALA A 106 -33.29 -8.80 -46.03
N SER A 107 -33.69 -8.94 -47.29
CA SER A 107 -33.73 -7.89 -48.30
C SER A 107 -34.73 -6.79 -47.92
N THR A 108 -34.23 -5.59 -47.58
CA THR A 108 -35.04 -4.36 -47.54
C THR A 108 -34.42 -3.34 -48.48
N SER A 109 -35.21 -2.97 -49.49
CA SER A 109 -34.91 -1.94 -50.49
C SER A 109 -34.86 -0.56 -49.83
N GLY A 110 -33.64 -0.06 -49.59
CA GLY A 110 -33.36 1.32 -49.20
C GLY A 110 -32.38 1.94 -50.19
N THR A 111 -32.76 3.09 -50.75
CA THR A 111 -31.96 3.91 -51.66
C THR A 111 -30.55 4.16 -51.10
N ALA A 112 -29.53 3.76 -51.87
CA ALA A 112 -28.13 4.05 -51.55
C ALA A 112 -27.90 5.57 -51.55
N THR A 113 -27.73 6.14 -50.37
CA THR A 113 -27.06 7.43 -50.20
C THR A 113 -25.57 7.23 -50.51
N PRO A 114 -24.92 8.13 -51.27
CA PRO A 114 -23.49 8.03 -51.49
C PRO A 114 -22.80 8.23 -50.13
N PHE A 115 -22.03 7.23 -49.70
CA PHE A 115 -21.14 7.35 -48.55
C PHE A 115 -20.19 8.52 -48.82
N GLN A 116 -20.42 9.66 -48.17
CA GLN A 116 -19.44 10.73 -48.14
C GLN A 116 -18.20 10.14 -47.48
N SER A 117 -17.11 10.01 -48.24
CA SER A 117 -15.81 9.66 -47.69
C SER A 117 -15.54 10.61 -46.53
N SER A 118 -15.51 10.10 -45.30
CA SER A 118 -15.04 10.89 -44.17
C SER A 118 -13.65 11.41 -44.56
N SER A 119 -13.48 12.73 -44.51
CA SER A 119 -12.17 13.31 -44.78
C SER A 119 -11.18 12.63 -43.83
N SER A 120 -10.22 11.89 -44.41
CA SER A 120 -9.15 11.30 -43.64
C SER A 120 -8.38 12.46 -43.01
N ARG A 121 -8.67 12.77 -41.74
CA ARG A 121 -7.95 13.80 -40.99
C ARG A 121 -6.47 13.39 -40.96
N GLU A 122 -5.64 14.16 -41.67
CA GLU A 122 -4.21 13.96 -41.71
C GLU A 122 -3.60 14.55 -40.44
N PHE A 123 -3.28 13.68 -39.50
CA PHE A 123 -2.50 14.04 -38.35
C PHE A 123 -1.03 14.24 -38.74
N ARG A 124 -0.49 15.44 -38.50
CA ARG A 124 0.91 15.77 -38.78
C ARG A 124 1.65 16.09 -37.49
N TRP A 125 2.70 15.34 -37.25
CA TRP A 125 3.62 15.61 -36.15
C TRP A 125 4.54 16.77 -36.52
N ARG A 126 4.57 17.82 -35.71
CA ARG A 126 5.57 18.89 -35.84
C ARG A 126 6.73 18.62 -34.87
N LYS A 127 7.94 18.81 -35.38
CA LYS A 127 9.14 18.92 -34.56
C LYS A 127 9.13 20.29 -33.88
N GLN A 128 8.85 20.31 -32.58
CA GLN A 128 8.99 21.50 -31.75
C GLN A 128 10.23 21.34 -30.87
N ASN A 129 10.99 22.44 -30.71
CA ASN A 129 12.08 22.47 -29.73
C ASN A 129 11.45 22.31 -28.34
N PHE A 130 11.89 21.30 -27.59
CA PHE A 130 11.43 21.11 -26.23
C PHE A 130 12.02 22.21 -25.34
N GLU A 131 11.16 23.12 -24.88
CA GLU A 131 11.53 24.05 -23.81
C GLU A 131 11.47 23.28 -22.49
N SER A 132 12.64 22.96 -21.94
CA SER A 132 12.70 22.28 -20.64
C SER A 132 12.05 23.17 -19.58
N PRO A 133 11.03 22.67 -18.84
CA PRO A 133 10.50 23.41 -17.71
C PRO A 133 11.61 23.63 -16.67
N ASP A 134 11.52 24.73 -15.92
CA ASP A 134 12.40 24.93 -14.77
C ASP A 134 12.08 23.89 -13.69
N VAL A 135 12.94 22.88 -13.61
CA VAL A 135 12.87 21.77 -12.63
C VAL A 135 13.79 22.01 -11.42
N THR A 136 14.32 23.22 -11.25
CA THR A 136 15.20 23.54 -10.13
C THR A 136 14.39 23.54 -8.85
N TRP A 137 14.80 22.77 -7.84
CA TRP A 137 14.12 22.73 -6.55
C TRP A 137 14.16 24.10 -5.86
N LYS A 138 12.99 24.60 -5.45
CA LYS A 138 12.79 25.97 -4.90
C LYS A 138 12.58 25.96 -3.38
N SER A 139 13.06 24.91 -2.73
CA SER A 139 13.06 24.76 -1.28
C SER A 139 14.47 24.41 -0.80
N SER A 140 14.65 24.35 0.51
CA SER A 140 15.89 23.96 1.16
C SER A 140 15.59 23.24 2.46
N LEU A 141 16.45 22.29 2.82
CA LEU A 141 16.43 21.74 4.17
C LEU A 141 16.92 22.79 5.16
N PRO A 142 16.37 22.83 6.39
CA PRO A 142 16.91 23.68 7.43
C PRO A 142 18.35 23.29 7.77
N PRO A 143 19.16 24.22 8.29
CA PRO A 143 20.48 23.87 8.81
C PRO A 143 20.34 22.87 9.97
N PRO A 144 21.36 22.02 10.22
CA PRO A 144 21.38 21.16 11.39
C PRO A 144 21.15 21.96 12.68
N PRO A 145 20.47 21.38 13.68
CA PRO A 145 20.30 22.05 14.97
C PRO A 145 21.67 22.28 15.63
N PRO A 146 21.82 23.34 16.45
CA PRO A 146 23.08 23.68 17.11
C PRO A 146 23.55 22.57 18.07
N GLU A 147 22.60 21.86 18.66
CA GLU A 147 22.83 20.70 19.50
C GLU A 147 22.08 19.50 18.91
N ILE A 148 22.77 18.36 18.78
CA ILE A 148 22.18 17.13 18.26
C ILE A 148 21.34 16.48 19.37
N PRO A 149 20.03 16.28 19.16
CA PRO A 149 19.18 15.57 20.11
C PRO A 149 19.69 14.16 20.38
N THR A 150 19.46 13.69 21.60
CA THR A 150 19.65 12.30 21.99
C THR A 150 18.70 11.37 21.22
N PRO A 151 19.01 10.06 21.09
CA PRO A 151 18.13 9.13 20.39
C PRO A 151 16.70 9.07 20.92
N ILE A 152 16.50 9.27 22.22
CA ILE A 152 15.16 9.30 22.83
C ILE A 152 14.38 10.56 22.47
N GLU A 153 15.07 11.70 22.28
CA GLU A 153 14.42 12.93 21.84
C GLU A 153 13.97 12.83 20.39
N TYR A 154 14.75 12.16 19.52
CA TYR A 154 14.29 11.84 18.16
C TYR A 154 13.08 10.90 18.17
N PHE A 155 13.09 9.86 19.00
CA PHE A 155 11.93 8.96 19.14
C PHE A 155 10.67 9.74 19.56
N LYS A 156 10.79 10.64 20.55
CA LYS A 156 9.68 11.46 21.06
C LYS A 156 9.15 12.48 20.04
N GLN A 157 9.92 12.84 19.02
CA GLN A 157 9.41 13.68 17.92
C GLN A 157 8.43 12.93 17.02
N MET A 158 8.56 11.60 16.92
CA MET A 158 7.67 10.74 16.13
C MET A 158 6.56 10.13 16.98
N PHE A 159 6.88 9.72 18.20
CA PHE A 159 6.02 9.01 19.12
C PHE A 159 6.00 9.77 20.44
N ASP A 160 5.18 10.81 20.50
CA ASP A 160 5.16 11.78 21.60
C ASP A 160 4.54 11.21 22.89
N ASP A 161 4.70 11.99 23.97
CA ASP A 161 4.21 11.59 25.29
C ASP A 161 2.67 11.50 25.33
N GLU A 162 1.94 12.28 24.50
CA GLU A 162 0.47 12.22 24.40
C GLU A 162 0.02 10.86 23.83
N MET A 163 0.70 10.37 22.79
CA MET A 163 0.42 9.07 22.19
C MET A 163 0.67 7.94 23.19
N VAL A 164 1.77 8.01 23.95
CA VAL A 164 2.08 7.05 25.02
C VAL A 164 1.00 7.07 26.10
N GLU A 165 0.59 8.26 26.55
CA GLU A 165 -0.46 8.44 27.57
C GLU A 165 -1.80 7.89 27.10
N ARG A 166 -2.16 8.12 25.83
CA ARG A 166 -3.36 7.56 25.22
C ARG A 166 -3.34 6.04 25.24
N ILE A 167 -2.25 5.42 24.78
CA ILE A 167 -2.10 3.95 24.79
C ILE A 167 -2.17 3.41 26.21
N LEU A 168 -1.53 4.08 27.16
CA LEU A 168 -1.59 3.71 28.57
C LEU A 168 -3.02 3.74 29.11
N PHE A 169 -3.74 4.84 28.86
CA PHE A 169 -5.11 5.00 29.30
C PHE A 169 -6.01 3.91 28.70
N GLN A 170 -5.93 3.72 27.38
CA GLN A 170 -6.76 2.76 26.66
C GLN A 170 -6.44 1.31 27.02
N SER A 171 -5.17 0.98 27.30
CA SER A 171 -4.77 -0.35 27.79
C SER A 171 -5.34 -0.66 29.18
N ASN A 172 -5.32 0.33 30.10
CA ASN A 172 -5.95 0.18 31.42
C ASN A 172 -7.48 0.04 31.30
N LEU A 173 -8.10 0.87 30.45
CA LEU A 173 -9.55 0.83 30.20
C LEU A 173 -9.97 -0.53 29.65
N TYR A 174 -9.24 -1.06 28.65
CA TYR A 174 -9.56 -2.35 28.05
C TYR A 174 -9.47 -3.51 29.05
N ALA A 175 -8.44 -3.54 29.91
CA ALA A 175 -8.33 -4.55 30.96
C ALA A 175 -9.48 -4.50 31.96
N MET A 176 -9.93 -3.30 32.33
CA MET A 176 -11.11 -3.10 33.16
C MET A 176 -12.38 -3.59 32.47
N GLN A 177 -12.57 -3.25 31.19
CA GLN A 177 -13.75 -3.65 30.43
C GLN A 177 -13.83 -5.17 30.22
N LYS A 178 -12.68 -5.84 29.98
CA LYS A 178 -12.66 -7.28 29.66
C LYS A 178 -12.63 -8.18 30.88
N GLU A 179 -11.87 -7.83 31.89
CA GLU A 179 -11.60 -8.72 33.03
C GLU A 179 -11.84 -8.06 34.38
N GLY A 180 -12.23 -6.79 34.43
CA GLY A 180 -12.41 -6.05 35.68
C GLY A 180 -11.08 -5.82 36.43
N VAL A 181 -9.94 -5.93 35.74
CA VAL A 181 -8.61 -5.84 36.35
C VAL A 181 -7.99 -4.48 36.07
N GLN A 182 -7.46 -3.84 37.12
CA GLN A 182 -6.65 -2.63 36.99
C GLN A 182 -5.19 -3.02 36.74
N LEU A 183 -4.67 -2.72 35.55
CA LEU A 183 -3.26 -2.99 35.24
C LEU A 183 -2.30 -2.10 36.02
N LYS A 184 -2.74 -0.89 36.38
CA LYS A 184 -1.93 0.14 37.07
C LYS A 184 -0.63 0.46 36.32
N VAL A 185 -0.70 0.49 34.98
CA VAL A 185 0.45 0.83 34.15
C VAL A 185 0.83 2.29 34.35
N THR A 186 2.13 2.58 34.43
CA THR A 186 2.66 3.94 34.51
C THR A 186 3.30 4.36 33.17
N ASN A 187 3.46 5.66 32.91
CA ASN A 187 4.12 6.15 31.69
C ASN A 187 5.53 5.57 31.53
N LYS A 188 6.28 5.47 32.64
CA LYS A 188 7.59 4.82 32.67
C LYS A 188 7.52 3.35 32.24
N GLU A 189 6.55 2.62 32.78
CA GLU A 189 6.38 1.20 32.46
C GLU A 189 5.95 0.98 31.00
N MET A 190 5.08 1.83 30.46
CA MET A 190 4.70 1.79 29.05
C MET A 190 5.89 2.12 28.14
N GLY A 191 6.70 3.14 28.48
CA GLY A 191 7.94 3.44 27.77
C GLY A 191 8.94 2.28 27.82
N GLN A 192 9.09 1.60 28.96
CA GLN A 192 9.91 0.39 29.08
C GLN A 192 9.37 -0.75 28.20
N PHE A 193 8.05 -0.95 28.15
CA PHE A 193 7.41 -1.96 27.30
C PHE A 193 7.69 -1.72 25.81
N LEU A 194 7.54 -0.47 25.34
CA LEU A 194 7.86 -0.08 23.96
C LEU A 194 9.36 -0.25 23.65
N GLY A 195 10.23 0.20 24.56
CA GLY A 195 11.68 0.05 24.43
C GLY A 195 12.13 -1.42 24.37
N ILE A 196 11.48 -2.31 25.13
CA ILE A 196 11.72 -3.76 25.05
C ILE A 196 11.34 -4.28 23.66
N HIS A 197 10.20 -3.86 23.10
CA HIS A 197 9.80 -4.25 21.74
C HIS A 197 10.80 -3.78 20.68
N MET A 198 11.34 -2.57 20.79
CA MET A 198 12.41 -2.08 19.91
C MET A 198 13.68 -2.94 20.04
N LEU A 199 14.09 -3.27 21.28
CA LEU A 199 15.26 -4.13 21.51
C LEU A 199 15.07 -5.56 20.97
N MET A 200 13.89 -6.15 21.10
CA MET A 200 13.55 -7.44 20.47
C MET A 200 13.53 -7.36 18.94
N GLY A 201 13.35 -6.16 18.39
CA GLY A 201 13.54 -5.86 16.97
C GLY A 201 14.98 -6.12 16.51
N ILE A 202 15.95 -5.82 17.36
CA ILE A 202 17.39 -5.90 17.09
C ILE A 202 17.95 -7.25 17.55
N ILE A 203 17.67 -7.64 18.78
CA ILE A 203 18.15 -8.87 19.42
C ILE A 203 17.12 -9.97 19.17
N LYS A 204 17.30 -10.72 18.08
CA LYS A 204 16.40 -11.82 17.73
C LYS A 204 16.67 -13.04 18.60
N GLN A 205 15.61 -13.57 19.21
CA GLN A 205 15.56 -14.88 19.87
C GLN A 205 14.47 -15.72 19.18
N SER A 206 14.52 -17.04 19.32
CA SER A 206 13.55 -17.91 18.63
C SER A 206 12.14 -17.76 19.20
N THR A 207 12.02 -17.45 20.50
CA THR A 207 10.74 -17.08 21.12
C THR A 207 10.91 -15.86 22.01
N MET A 208 9.81 -15.13 22.22
CA MET A 208 9.80 -13.96 23.11
C MET A 208 10.25 -14.35 24.53
N SER A 209 9.79 -15.48 25.04
CA SER A 209 10.09 -15.94 26.41
C SER A 209 11.57 -16.22 26.66
N GLN A 210 12.37 -16.50 25.62
CA GLN A 210 13.80 -16.76 25.75
C GLN A 210 14.60 -15.58 26.29
N HIS A 211 14.15 -14.33 26.07
CA HIS A 211 14.83 -13.16 26.64
C HIS A 211 14.93 -13.19 28.17
N TRP A 212 14.04 -13.95 28.84
CA TRP A 212 14.03 -14.13 30.30
C TRP A 212 14.57 -15.48 30.78
N ASN A 213 14.85 -16.43 29.88
CA ASN A 213 15.38 -17.73 30.25
C ASN A 213 16.82 -17.58 30.77
N ARG A 214 17.21 -18.35 31.79
CA ARG A 214 18.53 -18.29 32.44
C ARG A 214 19.70 -18.36 31.46
N ALA A 215 19.61 -19.19 30.43
CA ALA A 215 20.71 -19.39 29.47
C ALA A 215 20.81 -18.30 28.41
N THR A 216 19.68 -17.72 28.01
CA THR A 216 19.56 -16.71 26.94
C THR A 216 19.14 -15.35 27.48
N ARG A 217 19.33 -15.13 28.79
CA ARG A 217 18.88 -13.92 29.49
C ARG A 217 19.55 -12.71 28.87
N PHE A 218 18.74 -11.71 28.52
CA PHE A 218 19.25 -10.42 28.09
C PHE A 218 18.94 -9.37 29.16
N PRO A 219 19.93 -8.93 29.96
CA PRO A 219 19.71 -8.05 31.12
C PRO A 219 18.89 -6.79 30.80
N LEU A 220 19.16 -6.14 29.65
CA LEU A 220 18.45 -4.93 29.23
C LEU A 220 16.96 -5.14 28.90
N ILE A 221 16.49 -6.39 28.82
CA ILE A 221 15.07 -6.72 28.74
C ILE A 221 14.59 -7.34 30.06
N ALA A 222 15.31 -8.36 30.52
CA ALA A 222 14.84 -9.22 31.59
C ALA A 222 14.93 -8.61 33.00
N ASP A 223 15.82 -7.63 33.19
CA ASP A 223 15.93 -6.88 34.45
C ASP A 223 15.01 -5.64 34.44
N VAL A 224 14.60 -5.17 33.25
CA VAL A 224 13.74 -3.99 33.08
C VAL A 224 12.28 -4.31 33.39
N MET A 225 11.78 -5.45 32.92
CA MET A 225 10.39 -5.87 33.15
C MET A 225 10.32 -7.39 33.32
N PRO A 226 9.62 -7.92 34.34
CA PRO A 226 9.40 -9.36 34.47
C PRO A 226 8.62 -9.94 33.29
N ARG A 227 8.94 -11.18 32.89
CA ARG A 227 8.31 -11.88 31.74
C ARG A 227 6.79 -11.85 31.78
N ASP A 228 6.22 -12.20 32.93
CA ASP A 228 4.78 -12.34 33.07
C ASP A 228 4.10 -10.97 33.03
N ARG A 229 4.76 -9.92 33.56
CA ARG A 229 4.29 -8.54 33.42
C ARG A 229 4.30 -8.09 31.96
N PHE A 230 5.37 -8.38 31.22
CA PHE A 230 5.44 -8.09 29.79
C PHE A 230 4.31 -8.79 29.01
N LYS A 231 4.06 -10.08 29.30
CA LYS A 231 2.95 -10.85 28.73
C LYS A 231 1.59 -10.21 29.05
N THR A 232 1.37 -9.79 30.30
CA THR A 232 0.14 -9.09 30.70
C THR A 232 -0.03 -7.80 29.91
N LEU A 233 1.00 -6.95 29.81
CA LEU A 233 0.90 -5.70 29.05
C LEU A 233 0.62 -5.95 27.57
N ARG A 234 1.33 -6.93 26.94
CA ARG A 234 1.09 -7.31 25.55
C ARG A 234 -0.36 -7.76 25.30
N ARG A 235 -0.96 -8.51 26.24
CA ARG A 235 -2.34 -9.00 26.13
C ARG A 235 -3.36 -7.86 26.12
N PHE A 236 -3.13 -6.82 26.92
CA PHE A 236 -4.09 -5.71 27.09
C PHE A 236 -3.73 -4.45 26.32
N PHE A 237 -2.60 -4.42 25.60
CA PHE A 237 -2.18 -3.27 24.79
C PHE A 237 -3.29 -2.82 23.85
N HIS A 238 -3.79 -1.59 24.05
CA HIS A 238 -4.86 -0.97 23.28
C HIS A 238 -4.55 0.52 23.06
N ALA A 239 -4.98 1.04 21.92
CA ALA A 239 -4.81 2.45 21.56
C ALA A 239 -6.13 3.21 21.36
N ASN A 240 -7.27 2.50 21.37
CA ASN A 240 -8.60 3.10 21.22
C ASN A 240 -9.66 2.32 22.00
N ASP A 241 -10.78 2.96 22.34
CA ASP A 241 -11.89 2.34 23.06
C ASP A 241 -12.75 1.53 22.11
N ASN A 242 -12.76 0.21 22.27
CA ASN A 242 -13.50 -0.70 21.39
C ASN A 242 -15.02 -0.47 21.43
N HIS A 243 -15.57 0.16 22.46
CA HIS A 243 -17.01 0.46 22.52
C HIS A 243 -17.44 1.57 21.55
N LEU A 244 -16.49 2.38 21.08
CA LEU A 244 -16.72 3.44 20.10
C LEU A 244 -16.56 2.93 18.66
N ALA A 245 -16.19 1.66 18.47
CA ALA A 245 -16.00 1.08 17.15
C ALA A 245 -17.34 0.89 16.45
N VAL A 246 -17.50 1.54 15.28
CA VAL A 246 -18.66 1.32 14.42
C VAL A 246 -18.64 -0.11 13.88
N PRO A 247 -19.76 -0.84 13.90
CA PRO A 247 -19.85 -2.19 13.33
C PRO A 247 -19.64 -2.19 11.81
N LYS A 248 -19.13 -3.32 11.29
CA LYS A 248 -18.96 -3.51 9.85
C LYS A 248 -20.30 -3.39 9.12
N GLY A 249 -20.30 -2.72 7.98
CA GLY A 249 -21.48 -2.53 7.13
C GLY A 249 -22.33 -1.30 7.51
N GLN A 250 -21.92 -0.56 8.54
CA GLN A 250 -22.50 0.74 8.88
C GLN A 250 -21.62 1.88 8.35
N ASP A 251 -22.25 3.02 8.11
CA ASP A 251 -21.55 4.24 7.72
C ASP A 251 -20.56 4.67 8.82
N GLY A 252 -19.35 5.08 8.41
CA GLY A 252 -18.25 5.37 9.33
C GLY A 252 -17.47 4.14 9.85
N TYR A 253 -17.69 2.94 9.30
CA TYR A 253 -16.85 1.78 9.63
C TYR A 253 -15.38 2.01 9.22
N ASP A 254 -14.47 1.92 10.19
CA ASP A 254 -13.03 1.97 9.97
C ASP A 254 -12.37 0.64 10.37
N SER A 255 -11.80 -0.05 9.39
CA SER A 255 -11.07 -1.31 9.63
C SER A 255 -9.80 -1.15 10.49
N LEU A 256 -9.26 0.08 10.57
CA LEU A 256 -8.08 0.43 11.37
C LEU A 256 -8.46 1.13 12.68
N PHE A 257 -9.74 1.20 13.03
CA PHE A 257 -10.26 1.97 14.17
C PHE A 257 -9.45 1.78 15.46
N LYS A 258 -9.02 0.56 15.76
CA LYS A 258 -8.25 0.22 16.97
C LYS A 258 -6.86 0.87 17.04
N LEU A 259 -6.27 1.16 15.89
CA LEU A 259 -4.95 1.77 15.74
C LEU A 259 -5.02 3.20 15.22
N ARG A 260 -6.20 3.67 14.78
CA ARG A 260 -6.41 4.97 14.18
C ARG A 260 -5.74 6.12 14.96
N PRO A 261 -5.88 6.24 16.29
CA PRO A 261 -5.22 7.33 17.02
C PRO A 261 -3.69 7.30 16.96
N VAL A 262 -3.08 6.11 16.82
CA VAL A 262 -1.62 5.97 16.70
C VAL A 262 -1.17 6.28 15.28
N ILE A 263 -1.92 5.82 14.27
CA ILE A 263 -1.65 6.11 12.87
C ILE A 263 -1.72 7.63 12.63
N ASP A 264 -2.81 8.27 13.05
CA ASP A 264 -3.01 9.71 12.86
C ASP A 264 -1.94 10.53 13.59
N GLY A 265 -1.59 10.13 14.83
CA GLY A 265 -0.55 10.80 15.60
C GLY A 265 0.86 10.63 15.01
N LEU A 266 1.15 9.46 14.41
CA LEU A 266 2.39 9.22 13.69
C LEU A 266 2.45 10.08 12.42
N GLN A 267 1.41 10.05 11.59
CA GLN A 267 1.34 10.87 10.38
C GLN A 267 1.50 12.36 10.70
N ALA A 268 0.77 12.88 11.69
CA ALA A 268 0.90 14.26 12.15
C ALA A 268 2.32 14.63 12.62
N SER A 269 3.07 13.66 13.13
CA SER A 269 4.47 13.85 13.53
C SER A 269 5.41 13.82 12.33
N LEU A 270 5.16 12.96 11.34
CA LEU A 270 5.94 12.89 10.10
C LEU A 270 5.80 14.17 9.25
N THR A 271 4.61 14.78 9.19
CA THR A 271 4.37 16.05 8.48
C THR A 271 5.25 17.21 9.00
N LYS A 272 5.74 17.13 10.24
CA LYS A 272 6.63 18.14 10.83
C LYS A 272 8.07 18.03 10.31
N ILE A 273 8.44 16.92 9.67
CA ILE A 273 9.79 16.69 9.16
C ILE A 273 9.93 17.40 7.80
N PRO A 274 10.93 18.29 7.63
CA PRO A 274 11.18 18.94 6.36
C PRO A 274 11.45 17.92 5.24
N ALA A 275 10.68 18.02 4.16
CA ALA A 275 10.77 17.10 3.04
C ALA A 275 11.99 17.38 2.15
N GLU A 276 12.68 16.31 1.74
CA GLU A 276 13.77 16.33 0.76
C GLU A 276 13.26 16.56 -0.66
N GLU A 277 14.14 17.07 -1.53
CA GLU A 277 13.85 17.28 -2.97
C GLU A 277 13.29 16.01 -3.63
N ARG A 278 13.94 14.88 -3.39
CA ARG A 278 13.69 13.61 -4.09
C ARG A 278 12.99 12.65 -3.15
N GLN A 279 11.82 12.18 -3.56
CA GLN A 279 10.98 11.30 -2.77
C GLN A 279 10.43 10.18 -3.64
N SER A 280 10.26 9.00 -3.09
CA SER A 280 9.69 7.84 -3.76
C SER A 280 8.44 7.34 -3.04
N ILE A 281 7.44 6.91 -3.80
CA ILE A 281 6.30 6.15 -3.29
C ILE A 281 6.47 4.71 -3.71
N ASP A 282 6.37 3.81 -2.74
CA ASP A 282 6.45 2.37 -2.95
C ASP A 282 5.69 1.63 -1.83
N GLU A 283 5.64 0.31 -1.91
CA GLU A 283 4.93 -0.57 -1.00
C GLU A 283 5.88 -1.39 -0.14
N GLN A 284 5.61 -1.35 1.16
CA GLN A 284 6.25 -2.16 2.17
C GLN A 284 5.29 -3.25 2.66
N MET A 285 5.86 -4.42 3.00
CA MET A 285 5.13 -5.52 3.60
C MET A 285 5.56 -5.69 5.06
N VAL A 286 4.60 -5.61 5.98
CA VAL A 286 4.80 -5.99 7.39
C VAL A 286 4.41 -7.46 7.55
N PRO A 287 5.35 -8.38 7.80
CA PRO A 287 5.06 -9.81 7.85
C PRO A 287 4.02 -10.14 8.93
N PHE A 288 2.94 -10.81 8.53
CA PHE A 288 1.88 -11.19 9.46
C PHE A 288 1.16 -12.44 8.92
N LYS A 289 1.09 -13.50 9.74
CA LYS A 289 0.42 -14.77 9.35
C LYS A 289 -0.93 -14.99 10.02
N GLY A 290 -1.27 -14.21 11.05
CA GLY A 290 -2.53 -14.35 11.78
C GLY A 290 -3.78 -14.04 10.94
N LYS A 291 -4.94 -14.16 11.60
CA LYS A 291 -6.24 -13.87 11.00
C LYS A 291 -6.44 -12.35 10.92
N LEU A 292 -6.40 -11.80 9.72
CA LEU A 292 -6.67 -10.39 9.44
C LEU A 292 -7.28 -10.28 8.04
N ARG A 293 -8.36 -9.52 7.92
CA ARG A 293 -9.18 -9.45 6.70
C ARG A 293 -8.44 -8.85 5.51
N PHE A 294 -7.65 -7.81 5.73
CA PHE A 294 -6.93 -7.08 4.68
C PHE A 294 -5.48 -7.55 4.53
N LYS A 295 -5.12 -8.70 5.12
CA LYS A 295 -3.81 -9.34 4.88
C LYS A 295 -3.66 -9.64 3.39
N GLN A 296 -2.53 -9.24 2.81
CA GLN A 296 -2.23 -9.43 1.40
C GLN A 296 -1.22 -10.56 1.19
N TYR A 297 -1.30 -11.18 0.01
CA TYR A 297 -0.27 -12.07 -0.51
C TYR A 297 0.49 -11.40 -1.66
N LEU A 298 1.80 -11.22 -1.53
CA LEU A 298 2.69 -10.74 -2.59
C LEU A 298 3.72 -11.83 -2.92
N LYS A 299 3.53 -12.48 -4.06
CA LYS A 299 4.28 -13.68 -4.48
C LYS A 299 5.80 -13.47 -4.52
N ASP A 300 6.25 -12.26 -4.86
CA ASP A 300 7.66 -11.98 -5.14
C ASP A 300 8.39 -11.24 -4.01
N LYS A 301 7.76 -11.06 -2.84
CA LYS A 301 8.41 -10.46 -1.66
C LYS A 301 8.96 -11.56 -0.73
N PRO A 302 10.09 -11.33 -0.03
CA PRO A 302 10.70 -12.33 0.89
C PRO A 302 9.74 -12.87 1.96
N HIS A 303 8.79 -12.04 2.38
CA HIS A 303 7.67 -12.42 3.21
C HIS A 303 6.39 -12.21 2.43
N SER A 304 5.87 -13.28 1.84
CA SER A 304 4.77 -13.19 0.90
C SER A 304 3.43 -12.88 1.56
N TRP A 305 3.25 -13.10 2.87
CA TRP A 305 2.01 -12.83 3.60
C TRP A 305 2.22 -11.72 4.63
N GLY A 306 1.35 -10.71 4.62
CA GLY A 306 1.40 -9.65 5.63
C GLY A 306 0.45 -8.49 5.38
N ILE A 307 0.72 -7.37 6.06
CA ILE A 307 0.00 -6.12 5.90
C ILE A 307 0.76 -5.26 4.89
N LYS A 308 0.08 -4.89 3.79
CA LYS A 308 0.63 -3.97 2.78
C LYS A 308 0.49 -2.53 3.28
N ILE A 309 1.57 -1.78 3.23
CA ILE A 309 1.62 -0.35 3.58
C ILE A 309 2.25 0.38 2.38
N PHE A 310 1.57 1.39 1.87
CA PHE A 310 2.17 2.33 0.93
C PHE A 310 2.94 3.39 1.71
N SER A 311 4.11 3.80 1.24
CA SER A 311 4.96 4.75 1.96
C SER A 311 5.62 5.73 1.01
N ARG A 312 5.59 7.00 1.37
CA ARG A 312 6.36 8.07 0.73
C ARG A 312 7.62 8.30 1.53
N ALA A 313 8.79 8.07 0.93
CA ALA A 313 10.08 8.22 1.58
C ALA A 313 11.03 9.15 0.81
N GLY A 314 11.89 9.88 1.53
CA GLY A 314 12.97 10.67 0.97
C GLY A 314 14.15 9.83 0.50
N ALA A 315 15.11 10.48 -0.17
CA ALA A 315 16.35 9.83 -0.61
C ALA A 315 17.22 9.33 0.56
N SER A 316 17.07 9.93 1.75
CA SER A 316 17.68 9.44 3.00
C SER A 316 17.04 8.17 3.57
N GLY A 317 15.86 7.78 3.07
CA GLY A 317 15.05 6.69 3.63
C GLY A 317 14.10 7.12 4.75
N ILE A 318 14.04 8.41 5.08
CA ILE A 318 13.02 8.94 6.01
C ILE A 318 11.64 8.83 5.37
N ILE A 319 10.68 8.25 6.09
CA ILE A 319 9.27 8.20 5.69
C ILE A 319 8.62 9.54 6.04
N TYR A 320 7.94 10.15 5.09
CA TYR A 320 7.20 11.41 5.28
C TYR A 320 5.69 11.19 5.36
N ASP A 321 5.18 10.10 4.80
CA ASP A 321 3.77 9.70 4.94
C ASP A 321 3.61 8.21 4.59
N PHE A 322 2.55 7.58 5.08
CA PHE A 322 2.23 6.20 4.78
C PHE A 322 0.71 5.94 4.85
N GLU A 323 0.25 4.93 4.10
CA GLU A 323 -1.13 4.50 4.08
C GLU A 323 -1.20 2.98 4.23
N VAL A 324 -1.97 2.48 5.20
CA VAL A 324 -2.19 1.05 5.38
C VAL A 324 -3.28 0.59 4.42
N TYR A 325 -2.97 -0.39 3.57
CA TYR A 325 -3.95 -0.94 2.63
C TYR A 325 -4.95 -1.84 3.35
N THR A 326 -6.23 -1.49 3.26
CA THR A 326 -7.33 -2.18 3.96
C THR A 326 -8.25 -2.97 3.02
N GLY A 327 -7.87 -3.09 1.75
CA GLY A 327 -8.67 -3.67 0.68
C GLY A 327 -9.13 -2.63 -0.34
N LYS A 328 -9.86 -3.07 -1.35
CA LYS A 328 -10.43 -2.17 -2.37
C LYS A 328 -11.54 -1.33 -1.73
N SER A 329 -11.40 -0.02 -1.74
CA SER A 329 -12.54 0.88 -1.55
C SER A 329 -13.44 0.76 -2.78
N SER A 330 -14.75 0.58 -2.57
CA SER A 330 -15.72 0.37 -3.66
C SER A 330 -15.95 1.61 -4.53
N VAL A 331 -15.30 2.74 -4.24
CA VAL A 331 -15.47 4.00 -4.95
C VAL A 331 -14.08 4.57 -5.24
N SER A 332 -13.67 4.51 -6.51
CA SER A 332 -12.62 5.39 -7.04
C SER A 332 -13.24 6.79 -7.10
N VAL A 333 -12.67 7.75 -6.37
CA VAL A 333 -13.14 9.13 -6.35
C VAL A 333 -12.75 9.85 -7.64
N THR A 334 -11.75 9.32 -8.34
CA THR A 334 -11.20 9.83 -9.60
C THR A 334 -11.28 8.80 -10.72
N GLU A 335 -11.27 9.28 -11.96
CA GLU A 335 -11.14 8.45 -13.16
C GLU A 335 -9.72 7.87 -13.35
N LEU A 336 -8.81 8.10 -12.40
CA LEU A 336 -7.39 7.77 -12.52
C LEU A 336 -7.06 6.32 -12.08
N GLY A 337 -7.99 5.65 -11.42
CA GLY A 337 -7.80 4.33 -10.82
C GLY A 337 -7.19 4.37 -9.42
N GLN A 338 -7.33 3.27 -8.67
CA GLN A 338 -6.99 3.19 -7.25
C GLN A 338 -5.49 3.42 -6.99
N GLU A 339 -4.63 2.95 -7.88
CA GLU A 339 -3.18 3.08 -7.79
C GLU A 339 -2.75 4.55 -7.88
N ALA A 340 -3.32 5.29 -8.84
CA ALA A 340 -3.03 6.71 -9.01
C ALA A 340 -3.54 7.54 -7.82
N GLU A 341 -4.69 7.17 -7.24
CA GLU A 341 -5.21 7.84 -6.06
C GLU A 341 -4.32 7.70 -4.83
N VAL A 342 -3.69 6.52 -4.64
CA VAL A 342 -2.69 6.33 -3.58
C VAL A 342 -1.54 7.31 -3.76
N VAL A 343 -1.05 7.50 -4.99
CA VAL A 343 0.01 8.48 -5.28
C VAL A 343 -0.45 9.89 -4.94
N LEU A 344 -1.67 10.27 -5.33
CA LEU A 344 -2.20 11.61 -5.06
C LEU A 344 -2.37 11.88 -3.56
N ARG A 345 -2.90 10.91 -2.79
CA ARG A 345 -3.06 11.04 -1.34
C ARG A 345 -1.71 11.20 -0.64
N LEU A 346 -0.76 10.31 -0.94
CA LEU A 346 0.59 10.38 -0.34
C LEU A 346 1.36 11.63 -0.82
N ALA A 347 1.05 12.19 -1.99
CA ALA A 347 1.67 13.41 -2.49
C ALA A 347 1.00 14.70 -1.97
N GLU A 348 -0.14 14.62 -1.28
CA GLU A 348 -0.97 15.78 -0.93
C GLU A 348 -0.20 16.83 -0.13
N GLU A 349 0.62 16.39 0.82
CA GLU A 349 1.41 17.28 1.69
C GLU A 349 2.67 17.86 1.01
N ILE A 350 3.04 17.40 -0.20
CA ILE A 350 4.23 17.93 -0.89
C ILE A 350 3.96 19.39 -1.28
N PRO A 351 4.83 20.35 -0.89
CA PRO A 351 4.60 21.75 -1.23
C PRO A 351 4.53 21.98 -2.74
N ARG A 352 3.41 22.53 -3.19
CA ARG A 352 3.17 22.87 -4.60
C ARG A 352 4.12 23.98 -5.07
N ASN A 353 4.42 23.97 -6.38
CA ASN A 353 5.25 25.00 -7.04
C ASN A 353 6.68 25.13 -6.49
N LYS A 354 7.18 24.09 -5.82
CA LYS A 354 8.55 24.01 -5.28
C LYS A 354 9.48 23.07 -6.05
N ASN A 355 8.98 22.43 -7.11
CA ASN A 355 9.73 21.49 -7.95
C ASN A 355 10.33 20.31 -7.16
N PHE A 356 9.56 19.75 -6.24
CA PHE A 356 9.88 18.44 -5.66
C PHE A 356 9.82 17.35 -6.74
N LYS A 357 10.63 16.31 -6.58
CA LYS A 357 10.79 15.21 -7.53
C LYS A 357 10.22 13.95 -6.89
N LEU A 358 9.07 13.52 -7.39
CA LEU A 358 8.40 12.32 -6.94
C LEU A 358 8.68 11.17 -7.91
N PHE A 359 9.10 10.04 -7.38
CA PHE A 359 9.38 8.81 -8.12
C PHE A 359 8.40 7.73 -7.69
N PHE A 360 7.91 6.94 -8.63
CA PHE A 360 7.09 5.76 -8.38
C PHE A 360 7.29 4.80 -9.55
N ASP A 361 6.99 3.53 -9.34
CA ASP A 361 7.21 2.50 -10.34
C ASP A 361 6.14 2.51 -11.46
N ASN A 362 6.23 1.54 -12.36
CA ASN A 362 5.27 1.35 -13.44
C ASN A 362 3.89 0.92 -12.96
N TYR A 363 3.76 0.33 -11.76
CA TYR A 363 2.48 -0.06 -11.19
C TYR A 363 1.60 1.15 -10.89
N TYR A 364 2.20 2.28 -10.50
CA TYR A 364 1.47 3.54 -10.29
C TYR A 364 1.37 4.45 -11.52
N THR A 365 2.13 4.17 -12.58
CA THR A 365 2.34 5.14 -13.66
C THR A 365 1.22 5.14 -14.69
N SER A 366 0.56 6.29 -14.88
CA SER A 366 -0.38 6.54 -15.98
C SER A 366 -0.17 7.93 -16.61
N ILE A 367 -0.53 8.08 -17.89
CA ILE A 367 -0.45 9.39 -18.57
C ILE A 367 -1.31 10.45 -17.86
N PRO A 368 -2.56 10.15 -17.45
CA PRO A 368 -3.38 11.11 -16.71
C PRO A 368 -2.74 11.56 -15.38
N LEU A 369 -2.01 10.69 -14.68
CA LEU A 369 -1.35 11.04 -13.41
C LEU A 369 -0.13 11.97 -13.58
N ILE A 370 0.59 11.86 -14.70
CA ILE A 370 1.82 12.64 -14.95
C ILE A 370 1.54 14.04 -15.53
N ARG A 371 0.34 14.27 -16.06
CA ARG A 371 -0.08 15.56 -16.60
C ARG A 371 -0.46 16.54 -15.48
#